data_AF-A0A256YMY7-F1
#
_entry.id   AF-A0A256YMY7-F1
#
_cell.length_a   1.000
_cell.length_b   1.000
_cell.length_c   1.000
_cell.angle_alpha   90.00
_cell.angle_beta   90.00
_cell.angle_gamma   90.00
#
_symmetry.space_group_name_H-M   'P 1'
#
loop_
_entity.id
_entity.type
_entity.pdbx_description
1 polymer ?
#
loop_
_entity_poly.entity_id
_entity_poly.type
_entity_poly.pdbx_seq_one_letter_code
_entity_poly.pdbx_strand_id
1 'polypeptide(L)'
;MTQEENILKAIIEKESWEEILYYVVSIENINPWDIDLVKLVDGFIKFLNKVKKLDFRIPAKIVFVASILLKLKARQLDLFEEERRKRIQKILREVEELSIDPNLIELAYPVKRVVRRPITLDELISAIKSLMELKKKKEKRFFEIERIQNRIELPEE
;
A
#
# COMPACT_ATOMS: atom_id res chain seq x y z
N MET A 1 10.36 -30.67 -10.50
CA MET A 1 9.81 -29.65 -9.58
C MET A 1 10.79 -29.52 -8.43
N THR A 2 11.31 -28.32 -8.20
CA THR A 2 12.19 -28.04 -7.06
C THR A 2 11.36 -28.08 -5.78
N GLN A 3 11.93 -28.53 -4.65
CA GLN A 3 11.25 -28.61 -3.35
C GLN A 3 10.56 -27.29 -2.96
N GLU A 4 11.17 -26.15 -3.33
CA GLU A 4 10.61 -24.81 -3.15
C GLU A 4 9.28 -24.62 -3.86
N GLU A 5 9.13 -25.04 -5.13
CA GLU A 5 7.91 -24.82 -5.92
C GLU A 5 6.70 -25.54 -5.32
N ASN A 6 6.92 -26.72 -4.71
CA ASN A 6 5.88 -27.49 -4.04
C ASN A 6 5.43 -26.82 -2.73
N ILE A 7 6.35 -26.25 -1.97
CA ILE A 7 6.02 -25.47 -0.76
C ILE A 7 5.20 -24.25 -1.15
N LEU A 8 5.56 -23.58 -2.25
CA LEU A 8 4.84 -22.40 -2.72
C LEU A 8 3.43 -22.69 -3.19
N LYS A 9 3.21 -23.81 -3.89
CA LYS A 9 1.85 -24.26 -4.23
C LYS A 9 1.03 -24.51 -2.96
N ALA A 10 1.62 -25.15 -1.94
CA ALA A 10 0.94 -25.41 -0.68
C ALA A 10 0.58 -24.14 0.11
N ILE A 11 1.44 -23.11 0.11
CA ILE A 11 1.16 -21.82 0.79
C ILE A 11 -0.01 -21.09 0.12
N ILE A 12 -0.07 -21.13 -1.21
CA ILE A 12 -1.13 -20.50 -2.00
C ILE A 12 -2.44 -21.25 -1.85
N GLU A 13 -2.40 -22.58 -1.80
CA GLU A 13 -3.55 -23.43 -1.54
C GLU A 13 -4.13 -23.20 -0.14
N LYS A 14 -3.27 -22.89 0.85
CA LYS A 14 -3.68 -22.45 2.20
C LYS A 14 -4.14 -20.98 2.27
N GLU A 15 -4.13 -20.24 1.16
CA GLU A 15 -4.46 -18.81 1.07
C GLU A 15 -3.67 -17.89 2.03
N SER A 16 -2.49 -18.31 2.48
CA SER A 16 -1.72 -17.60 3.49
C SER A 16 -0.85 -16.50 2.86
N TRP A 17 -1.47 -15.37 2.53
CA TRP A 17 -0.76 -14.21 1.97
C TRP A 17 0.30 -13.62 2.91
N GLU A 18 0.16 -13.86 4.23
CA GLU A 18 1.12 -13.45 5.26
C GLU A 18 2.43 -14.23 5.11
N GLU A 19 2.34 -15.56 4.96
CA GLU A 19 3.49 -16.42 4.71
C GLU A 19 4.22 -16.04 3.42
N ILE A 20 3.48 -15.62 2.39
CA ILE A 20 4.09 -15.13 1.15
C ILE A 20 4.91 -13.86 1.40
N LEU A 21 4.42 -12.93 2.23
CA LEU A 21 5.18 -11.73 2.58
C LEU A 21 6.43 -12.07 3.38
N TYR A 22 6.34 -12.96 4.37
CA TYR A 22 7.51 -13.44 5.11
C TYR A 22 8.54 -14.12 4.20
N TYR A 23 8.07 -14.93 3.25
CA TYR A 23 8.91 -15.59 2.27
C TYR A 23 9.61 -14.62 1.32
N VAL A 24 8.91 -13.59 0.85
CA VAL A 24 9.51 -12.56 -0.02
C VAL A 24 10.55 -11.75 0.76
N VAL A 25 10.25 -11.38 2.01
CA VAL A 25 11.18 -10.66 2.89
C VAL A 25 12.46 -11.47 3.13
N SER A 26 12.34 -12.79 3.35
CA SER A 26 13.50 -13.65 3.57
C SER A 26 14.36 -13.83 2.32
N ILE A 27 13.75 -13.99 1.13
CA ILE A 27 14.50 -14.16 -0.13
C ILE A 27 15.18 -12.88 -0.58
N GLU A 28 14.47 -11.75 -0.54
CA GLU A 28 15.01 -10.45 -0.97
C GLU A 28 15.90 -9.82 0.12
N ASN A 29 16.11 -10.52 1.25
CA ASN A 29 16.94 -10.13 2.39
C ASN A 29 16.58 -8.72 2.90
N ILE A 30 15.27 -8.46 3.03
CA ILE A 30 14.71 -7.19 3.47
C ILE A 30 14.71 -7.14 5.00
N ASN A 31 15.06 -5.98 5.58
CA ASN A 31 15.01 -5.80 7.02
C ASN A 31 13.54 -5.73 7.52
N PRO A 32 13.08 -6.61 8.43
CA PRO A 32 11.70 -6.61 8.92
C PRO A 32 11.32 -5.36 9.75
N TRP A 33 12.31 -4.68 10.33
CA TRP A 33 12.10 -3.49 11.17
C TRP A 33 12.10 -2.19 10.36
N ASP A 34 12.67 -2.23 9.15
CA ASP A 34 12.75 -1.11 8.22
C ASP A 34 12.51 -1.61 6.80
N ILE A 35 11.24 -1.65 6.42
CA ILE A 35 10.83 -2.22 5.14
C ILE A 35 11.04 -1.22 4.01
N ASP A 36 11.88 -1.63 3.05
CA ASP A 36 11.88 -1.05 1.72
C ASP A 36 10.66 -1.54 0.94
N LEU A 37 9.59 -0.73 0.94
CA LEU A 37 8.34 -1.04 0.27
C LEU A 37 8.54 -1.29 -1.23
N VAL A 38 9.44 -0.56 -1.89
CA VAL A 38 9.64 -0.69 -3.34
C VAL A 38 10.17 -2.07 -3.67
N LYS A 39 11.21 -2.52 -2.95
CA LYS A 39 11.80 -3.86 -3.10
C LYS A 39 10.80 -4.95 -2.73
N LEU A 40 10.07 -4.78 -1.64
CA LEU A 40 9.06 -5.76 -1.20
C LEU A 40 8.00 -5.98 -2.29
N VAL A 41 7.45 -4.90 -2.84
CA VAL A 41 6.42 -4.99 -3.90
C VAL A 41 6.98 -5.62 -5.17
N ASP A 42 8.19 -5.28 -5.58
CA ASP A 42 8.80 -5.89 -6.76
C ASP A 42 9.08 -7.38 -6.56
N GLY A 43 9.60 -7.77 -5.40
CA GLY A 43 9.78 -9.17 -5.01
C GLY A 43 8.46 -9.94 -5.01
N PHE A 44 7.40 -9.34 -4.47
CA PHE A 44 6.06 -9.94 -4.43
C PHE A 44 5.45 -10.13 -5.82
N ILE A 45 5.61 -9.16 -6.73
CA ILE A 45 5.12 -9.28 -8.11
C ILE A 45 5.94 -10.32 -8.89
N LYS A 46 7.27 -10.34 -8.73
CA LYS A 46 8.13 -11.40 -9.32
C LYS A 46 7.70 -12.78 -8.84
N PHE A 47 7.42 -12.92 -7.55
CA PHE A 47 6.89 -14.13 -6.94
C PHE A 47 5.58 -14.57 -7.60
N LEU A 48 4.59 -13.67 -7.69
CA LEU A 48 3.31 -13.97 -8.33
C LEU A 48 3.45 -14.38 -9.80
N ASN A 49 4.35 -13.74 -10.54
CA ASN A 49 4.62 -14.10 -11.92
C ASN A 49 5.26 -15.49 -12.06
N LYS A 50 6.09 -15.91 -11.10
CA LYS A 50 6.67 -17.26 -11.05
C LYS A 50 5.58 -18.30 -10.82
N VAL A 51 4.71 -18.05 -9.85
CA VAL A 51 3.57 -18.90 -9.52
C VAL A 51 2.60 -19.02 -10.69
N LYS A 52 2.22 -17.89 -11.32
CA LYS A 52 1.25 -17.88 -12.42
C LYS A 52 1.69 -18.73 -13.62
N LYS A 53 3.00 -18.86 -13.84
CA LYS A 53 3.57 -19.75 -14.87
C LYS A 53 3.44 -21.24 -14.51
N LEU A 54 3.32 -21.57 -13.22
CA LEU A 54 3.25 -22.93 -12.70
C LEU A 54 1.81 -23.41 -12.45
N ASP A 55 0.90 -22.48 -12.10
CA ASP A 55 -0.53 -22.73 -11.87
C ASP A 55 -1.31 -21.41 -11.86
N PHE A 56 -2.49 -21.37 -12.47
CA PHE A 56 -3.33 -20.14 -12.54
C PHE A 56 -4.27 -19.96 -11.34
N ARG A 57 -4.32 -20.93 -10.42
CA ARG A 57 -5.18 -20.86 -9.23
C ARG A 57 -4.58 -19.89 -8.20
N ILE A 58 -4.92 -18.61 -8.33
CA ILE A 58 -4.54 -17.58 -7.37
C ILE A 58 -5.79 -17.13 -6.60
N PRO A 59 -5.82 -17.31 -5.27
CA PRO A 59 -6.88 -16.78 -4.41
C PRO A 59 -7.07 -15.27 -4.57
N ALA A 60 -8.33 -14.83 -4.57
CA ALA A 60 -8.70 -13.41 -4.67
C ALA A 60 -8.07 -12.55 -3.56
N LYS A 61 -7.86 -13.13 -2.37
CA LYS A 61 -7.17 -12.46 -1.25
C LYS A 61 -5.76 -12.01 -1.63
N ILE A 62 -5.00 -12.85 -2.33
CA ILE A 62 -3.62 -12.54 -2.75
C ILE A 62 -3.62 -11.42 -3.79
N VAL A 63 -4.55 -11.46 -4.75
CA VAL A 63 -4.72 -10.38 -5.74
C VAL A 63 -5.06 -9.05 -5.06
N PHE A 64 -5.91 -9.09 -4.03
CA PHE A 64 -6.25 -7.90 -3.25
C PHE A 64 -5.01 -7.32 -2.54
N VAL A 65 -4.19 -8.17 -1.91
CA VAL A 65 -2.92 -7.75 -1.29
C VAL A 65 -1.99 -7.13 -2.34
N ALA A 66 -1.84 -7.74 -3.52
CA ALA A 66 -1.05 -7.19 -4.62
C ALA A 66 -1.52 -5.78 -5.02
N SER A 67 -2.84 -5.56 -5.10
CA SER A 67 -3.44 -4.27 -5.45
C SER A 67 -3.15 -3.19 -4.41
N ILE A 68 -3.17 -3.55 -3.12
CA ILE A 68 -2.84 -2.63 -2.02
C ILE A 68 -1.36 -2.25 -2.08
N LEU A 69 -0.48 -3.24 -2.22
CA LEU A 69 0.96 -3.05 -2.29
C LEU A 69 1.35 -2.13 -3.46
N LEU A 70 0.79 -2.37 -4.65
CA LEU A 70 0.99 -1.51 -5.81
C LEU A 70 0.49 -0.08 -5.58
N LYS A 71 -0.68 0.08 -4.96
CA LYS A 71 -1.21 1.39 -4.59
C LYS A 71 -0.30 2.14 -3.61
N LEU A 72 0.28 1.45 -2.63
CA LEU A 72 1.22 2.05 -1.68
C LEU A 72 2.50 2.49 -2.39
N LYS A 73 3.05 1.65 -3.29
CA LYS A 73 4.23 1.99 -4.10
C LYS A 73 3.98 3.23 -4.98
N ALA A 74 2.81 3.31 -5.63
CA ALA A 74 2.43 4.47 -6.43
C ALA A 74 2.31 5.75 -5.57
N ARG A 75 1.67 5.67 -4.40
CA ARG A 75 1.52 6.82 -3.50
C ARG A 75 2.88 7.33 -2.99
N GLN A 76 3.83 6.44 -2.76
CA GLN A 76 5.19 6.84 -2.38
C GLN A 76 5.84 7.67 -3.48
N LEU A 77 5.66 7.29 -4.76
CA LEU A 77 6.15 8.07 -5.90
C LEU A 77 5.50 9.47 -5.96
N ASP A 78 4.20 9.57 -5.75
CA ASP A 78 3.48 10.85 -5.75
C ASP A 78 4.03 11.80 -4.67
N LEU A 79 4.29 11.28 -3.47
CA LEU A 79 4.87 12.07 -2.37
C LEU A 79 6.26 12.62 -2.71
N PHE A 80 7.11 11.82 -3.37
CA PHE A 80 8.41 12.28 -3.82
C PHE A 80 8.30 13.41 -4.85
N GLU A 81 7.37 13.29 -5.81
CA GLU A 81 7.13 14.32 -6.81
C GLU A 81 6.55 15.61 -6.19
N GLU A 82 5.66 15.50 -5.21
CA GLU A 82 5.18 16.67 -4.46
C GLU A 82 6.29 17.38 -3.67
N GLU A 83 7.14 16.63 -2.96
CA GLU A 83 8.29 17.21 -2.25
C GLU A 83 9.26 17.89 -3.23
N ARG A 84 9.50 17.28 -4.40
CA ARG A 84 10.35 17.85 -5.45
C ARG A 84 9.75 19.15 -6.00
N ARG A 85 8.45 19.20 -6.29
CA ARG A 85 7.77 20.42 -6.74
C ARG A 85 7.85 21.53 -5.69
N LYS A 86 7.66 21.19 -4.40
CA LYS A 86 7.80 22.15 -3.29
C LYS A 86 9.21 22.72 -3.18
N ARG A 87 10.26 21.91 -3.37
CA ARG A 87 11.66 22.40 -3.41
C ARG A 87 11.89 23.33 -4.59
N ILE A 88 11.41 22.98 -5.77
CA ILE A 88 11.53 23.82 -6.97
C ILE A 88 10.82 25.17 -6.77
N GLN A 89 9.58 25.16 -6.24
CA GLN A 89 8.87 26.39 -5.90
C GLN A 89 9.60 27.23 -4.85
N LYS A 90 10.21 26.59 -3.84
CA LYS A 90 11.00 27.31 -2.84
C LYS A 90 12.22 27.99 -3.45
N ILE A 91 12.96 27.28 -4.31
CA ILE A 91 14.12 27.84 -5.01
C ILE A 91 13.69 29.00 -5.92
N LEU A 92 12.58 28.86 -6.65
CA LEU A 92 12.00 29.94 -7.46
C LEU A 92 11.65 31.17 -6.62
N ARG A 93 11.03 30.98 -5.44
CA ARG A 93 10.73 32.08 -4.50
C ARG A 93 11.98 32.72 -3.92
N GLU A 94 12.98 31.95 -3.52
CA GLU A 94 14.25 32.47 -3.00
C GLU A 94 15.01 33.29 -4.06
N VAL A 95 14.94 32.88 -5.33
CA VAL A 95 15.52 33.64 -6.45
C VAL A 95 14.75 34.96 -6.69
N GLU A 96 13.44 34.96 -6.51
CA GLU A 96 12.58 36.15 -6.63
C GLU A 96 12.75 37.11 -5.43
N GLU A 97 12.94 36.59 -4.21
CA GLU A 97 13.17 37.34 -2.96
C GLU A 97 14.54 38.03 -2.89
N LEU A 98 15.57 37.55 -3.61
CA LEU A 98 16.85 38.25 -3.75
C LEU A 98 16.73 39.64 -4.43
N SER A 99 15.53 40.01 -4.90
CA SER A 99 15.21 41.31 -5.50
C SER A 99 14.36 42.22 -4.59
N ILE A 100 14.06 41.84 -3.33
CA ILE A 100 13.12 42.57 -2.45
C ILE A 100 13.79 43.00 -1.12
N ASP A 101 13.45 44.23 -0.67
CA ASP A 101 14.02 45.00 0.44
C ASP A 101 14.19 44.26 1.80
N PRO A 102 15.24 44.61 2.59
CA PRO A 102 15.63 43.93 3.83
C PRO A 102 14.68 44.10 5.04
N ASN A 103 13.51 44.74 4.86
CA ASN A 103 12.59 45.06 5.96
C ASN A 103 11.42 44.07 6.12
N LEU A 104 11.43 42.94 5.40
CA LEU A 104 10.31 42.00 5.30
C LEU A 104 10.55 40.65 6.01
N ILE A 105 11.22 40.65 7.17
CA ILE A 105 11.41 39.41 7.93
C ILE A 105 10.11 39.10 8.70
N GLU A 106 9.19 38.40 8.05
CA GLU A 106 7.99 37.86 8.69
C GLU A 106 8.35 36.72 9.67
N LEU A 107 7.78 36.79 10.88
CA LEU A 107 7.99 35.84 11.96
C LEU A 107 7.51 34.43 11.55
N ALA A 108 8.45 33.51 11.31
CA ALA A 108 8.14 32.16 10.84
C ALA A 108 7.34 31.34 11.88
N TYR A 109 6.32 30.63 11.40
CA TYR A 109 5.53 29.69 12.21
C TYR A 109 6.40 28.57 12.80
N PRO A 110 6.09 28.07 14.02
CA PRO A 110 6.82 26.94 14.60
C PRO A 110 6.66 25.70 13.73
N VAL A 111 7.79 25.14 13.30
CA VAL A 111 7.84 23.95 12.44
C VAL A 111 7.27 22.75 13.20
N LYS A 112 6.13 22.22 12.74
CA LYS A 112 5.60 20.94 13.24
C LYS A 112 6.59 19.83 12.90
N ARG A 113 7.08 19.11 13.92
CA ARG A 113 7.98 17.97 13.74
C ARG A 113 7.24 16.81 13.07
N VAL A 114 7.65 16.42 11.87
CA VAL A 114 7.14 15.22 11.19
C VAL A 114 7.97 14.02 11.66
N VAL A 115 7.35 13.07 12.34
CA VAL A 115 8.00 11.84 12.77
C VAL A 115 8.11 10.90 11.57
N ARG A 116 9.32 10.76 11.00
CA ARG A 116 9.64 9.80 9.94
C ARG A 116 10.11 8.48 10.57
N ARG A 117 9.19 7.73 11.18
CA ARG A 117 9.51 6.40 11.71
C ARG A 117 9.51 5.37 10.57
N PRO A 118 10.46 4.42 10.54
CA PRO A 118 10.42 3.30 9.59
C PRO A 118 9.19 2.42 9.87
N ILE A 119 8.69 1.76 8.82
CA ILE A 119 7.53 0.88 8.90
C ILE A 119 8.02 -0.56 9.13
N THR A 120 7.45 -1.25 10.11
CA THR A 120 7.74 -2.66 10.40
C THR A 120 6.84 -3.62 9.61
N LEU A 121 7.28 -4.87 9.47
CA LEU A 121 6.51 -5.92 8.79
C LEU A 121 5.16 -6.18 9.44
N ASP A 122 5.14 -6.24 10.76
CA ASP A 122 3.92 -6.45 11.53
C ASP A 122 2.92 -5.31 11.34
N GLU A 123 3.41 -4.06 11.31
CA GLU A 123 2.55 -2.90 11.02
C GLU A 123 1.95 -2.97 9.61
N LEU A 124 2.74 -3.38 8.62
CA LEU A 124 2.26 -3.55 7.24
C LEU A 124 1.19 -4.66 7.15
N ILE A 125 1.44 -5.81 7.76
CA ILE A 125 0.50 -6.94 7.79
C ILE A 125 -0.79 -6.53 8.51
N SER A 126 -0.69 -5.87 9.66
CA SER A 126 -1.84 -5.38 10.42
C SER A 126 -2.67 -4.36 9.64
N ALA A 127 -2.02 -3.45 8.92
CA ALA A 127 -2.69 -2.49 8.05
C ALA A 127 -3.47 -3.18 6.92
N ILE A 128 -2.87 -4.19 6.27
CA ILE A 128 -3.52 -4.97 5.21
C ILE A 128 -4.72 -5.74 5.77
N LYS A 129 -4.60 -6.39 6.93
CA LYS A 129 -5.72 -7.06 7.62
C LYS A 129 -6.87 -6.10 7.88
N SER A 130 -6.56 -4.92 8.41
CA SER A 130 -7.55 -3.87 8.68
C SER A 130 -8.28 -3.43 7.40
N LEU A 131 -7.56 -3.29 6.28
CA LEU A 131 -8.16 -2.96 4.97
C LEU A 131 -9.09 -4.06 4.46
N MET A 132 -8.76 -5.33 4.67
CA MET A 132 -9.63 -6.46 4.30
C MET A 132 -10.94 -6.45 5.11
N GLU A 133 -10.87 -6.19 6.41
CA GLU A 133 -12.05 -6.08 7.26
C GLU A 133 -12.93 -4.89 6.86
N LEU A 134 -12.33 -3.77 6.49
CA LEU A 134 -13.06 -2.62 5.94
C LEU A 134 -13.77 -2.96 4.63
N LYS A 135 -13.13 -3.73 3.73
CA LYS A 135 -13.78 -4.20 2.49
C LYS A 135 -14.99 -5.06 2.82
N LYS A 136 -14.85 -6.06 3.71
CA LYS A 136 -15.96 -6.93 4.13
C LYS A 136 -17.13 -6.13 4.72
N LYS A 137 -16.83 -5.13 5.57
CA LYS A 137 -17.86 -4.26 6.15
C LYS A 137 -18.59 -3.42 5.10
N LYS A 138 -17.88 -2.88 4.11
CA LYS A 138 -18.50 -2.13 2.99
C LYS A 138 -19.41 -3.03 2.16
N GLU A 139 -18.95 -4.25 1.88
CA GLU A 139 -19.69 -5.25 1.10
C GLU A 139 -21.00 -5.60 1.82
N LYS A 140 -20.97 -5.86 3.13
CA LYS A 140 -22.18 -6.08 3.94
C LYS A 140 -23.16 -4.90 3.91
N ARG A 141 -22.66 -3.67 4.10
CA ARG A 141 -23.49 -2.46 4.07
C ARG A 141 -24.14 -2.25 2.70
N PHE A 142 -23.41 -2.52 1.62
CA PHE A 142 -23.95 -2.42 0.27
C PHE A 142 -25.11 -3.39 0.06
N PHE A 143 -24.95 -4.67 0.43
CA PHE A 143 -26.04 -5.64 0.38
C PHE A 143 -27.23 -5.26 1.26
N GLU A 144 -26.98 -4.68 2.44
CA GLU A 144 -28.05 -4.25 3.33
C GLU A 144 -28.87 -3.09 2.74
N ILE A 145 -28.21 -2.12 2.11
CA ILE A 145 -28.86 -1.00 1.41
C ILE A 145 -29.68 -1.52 0.22
N GLU A 146 -29.12 -2.41 -0.59
CA GLU A 146 -29.79 -3.01 -1.74
C GLU A 146 -31.04 -3.81 -1.33
N ARG A 147 -30.98 -4.55 -0.21
CA ARG A 147 -32.14 -5.25 0.35
C ARG A 147 -33.23 -4.31 0.85
N ILE A 148 -32.86 -3.15 1.38
CA ILE A 148 -33.83 -2.13 1.82
C ILE A 148 -34.51 -1.50 0.61
N GLN A 149 -33.77 -1.16 -0.44
CA GLN A 149 -34.32 -0.60 -1.67
C GLN A 149 -35.31 -1.54 -2.35
N ASN A 150 -34.95 -2.82 -2.52
CA ASN A 150 -35.84 -3.83 -3.10
C ASN A 150 -37.11 -4.08 -2.27
N ARG A 151 -37.12 -3.78 -0.97
CA ARG A 151 -38.32 -3.85 -0.12
C ARG A 151 -39.24 -2.65 -0.27
N ILE A 152 -38.70 -1.48 -0.62
CA ILE A 152 -39.47 -0.24 -0.80
C ILE A 152 -40.16 -0.22 -2.18
N GLU A 153 -39.61 -0.93 -3.16
CA GLU A 153 -40.14 -1.01 -4.53
C GLU A 153 -41.30 -2.01 -4.73
N LEU A 154 -41.64 -2.81 -3.71
CA LEU A 154 -42.81 -3.68 -3.73
C LEU A 154 -44.05 -2.88 -3.27
N PRO A 155 -45.07 -2.67 -4.13
CA PRO A 155 -46.32 -2.06 -3.70
C PRO A 155 -46.96 -2.94 -2.62
N GLU A 156 -47.41 -2.33 -1.52
CA GLU A 156 -48.37 -2.98 -0.64
C GLU A 156 -49.66 -3.18 -1.45
N GLU A 157 -49.97 -4.45 -1.78
CA GLU A 157 -51.27 -4.88 -2.32
C GLU A 157 -52.40 -4.67 -1.30
#